data_AF-A0A165EXE6-F1
#
_entry.id   AF-A0A165EXE6-F1
#
_cell.length_a   1.000
_cell.length_b   1.000
_cell.length_c   1.000
_cell.angle_alpha   90.00
_cell.angle_beta   90.00
_cell.angle_gamma   90.00
#
_symmetry.space_group_name_H-M   'P 1'
#
loop_
_entity.id
_entity.type
_entity.pdbx_description
1 polymer ?
#
loop_
_entity_poly.entity_id
_entity_poly.type
_entity_poly.pdbx_seq_one_letter_code
_entity_poly.pdbx_strand_id
1 'polypeptide(L)'
;YHWDLPHALELKGGWTNRDSISWFSNYVDVCARSFGDRVSNWMVMNEPSVFTGAGYFLGIHAPGRRGLSNYLKALHHVTMATAAGARVLRDLLPNANIGTTFSCTHIEPLTQRPKDIAAAKRVDTLLNRTFLEPVLGLGYPQADLPVLKKLNKYILPGDENDMVFDFDFIGLQCYTREIVRSSFFVPYIGATQVTAAKRKVLFTEMGWEVYPPANYHLLKKARAFTNKKKIFLTENGAAFTETVTNGKVYDIKRTHFIQDNLEQILKAKHEGLNVDGYFVWSLTDNFEWAEGY
;
A
#
# COMPACT_ATOMS: atom_id res chain seq x y z
N TYR A 1 -0.15 0.14 -12.52
CA TYR A 1 1.33 0.01 -12.47
C TYR A 1 1.70 -0.85 -11.29
N HIS A 2 2.57 -1.83 -11.50
CA HIS A 2 3.02 -2.78 -10.48
C HIS A 2 4.55 -2.89 -10.48
N TRP A 3 5.20 -1.75 -10.20
CA TRP A 3 6.62 -1.61 -9.82
C TRP A 3 7.66 -1.80 -10.93
N ASP A 4 7.21 -1.95 -12.16
CA ASP A 4 7.98 -2.26 -13.34
C ASP A 4 8.31 -1.02 -14.18
N LEU A 5 8.80 0.06 -13.54
CA LEU A 5 9.17 1.29 -14.24
C LEU A 5 10.22 1.01 -15.32
N PRO A 6 10.01 1.42 -16.58
CA PRO A 6 11.01 1.25 -17.63
C PRO A 6 12.36 1.87 -17.24
N HIS A 7 13.43 1.09 -17.36
CA HIS A 7 14.78 1.53 -16.96
C HIS A 7 15.21 2.84 -17.64
N ALA A 8 14.84 3.04 -18.91
CA ALA A 8 15.10 4.27 -19.64
C ALA A 8 14.48 5.53 -19.00
N LEU A 9 13.37 5.37 -18.25
CA LEU A 9 12.77 6.47 -17.47
C LEU A 9 13.45 6.65 -16.11
N GLU A 10 13.92 5.57 -15.46
CA GLU A 10 14.74 5.69 -14.25
C GLU A 10 16.06 6.41 -14.54
N LEU A 11 16.70 6.17 -15.69
CA LEU A 11 17.88 6.93 -16.13
C LEU A 11 17.63 8.44 -16.27
N LYS A 12 16.37 8.85 -16.45
CA LYS A 12 15.93 10.26 -16.43
C LYS A 12 15.50 10.75 -15.04
N GLY A 13 15.71 9.95 -13.99
CA GLY A 13 15.38 10.24 -12.61
C GLY A 13 14.15 9.51 -12.06
N GLY A 14 13.44 8.74 -12.91
CA GLY A 14 12.29 7.93 -12.53
C GLY A 14 11.23 8.70 -11.76
N TRP A 15 10.72 8.11 -10.68
CA TRP A 15 9.69 8.76 -9.85
C TRP A 15 10.18 10.03 -9.13
N THR A 16 11.49 10.30 -9.07
CA THR A 16 11.98 11.59 -8.55
C THR A 16 11.93 12.73 -9.57
N ASN A 17 11.68 12.43 -10.84
CA ASN A 17 11.48 13.41 -11.90
C ASN A 17 9.97 13.70 -12.04
N ARG A 18 9.59 14.98 -12.05
CA ARG A 18 8.18 15.39 -12.15
C ARG A 18 7.53 14.98 -13.48
N ASP A 19 8.32 14.85 -14.55
CA ASP A 19 7.85 14.36 -15.85
C ASP A 19 7.27 12.94 -15.78
N SER A 20 7.55 12.18 -14.71
CA SER A 20 6.96 10.86 -14.46
C SER A 20 5.44 10.88 -14.42
N ILE A 21 4.83 12.02 -14.03
CA ILE A 21 3.38 12.21 -14.05
C ILE A 21 2.86 12.04 -15.49
N SER A 22 3.46 12.78 -16.44
CA SER A 22 3.07 12.71 -17.85
C SER A 22 3.45 11.37 -18.49
N TRP A 23 4.60 10.78 -18.15
CA TRP A 23 4.97 9.46 -18.65
C TRP A 23 3.94 8.40 -18.25
N PHE A 24 3.51 8.44 -16.99
CA PHE A 24 2.50 7.52 -16.48
C PHE A 24 1.13 7.78 -17.11
N SER A 25 0.69 9.04 -17.23
CA SER A 25 -0.56 9.38 -17.93
C SER A 25 -0.57 8.88 -19.38
N ASN A 26 0.53 9.01 -20.12
CA ASN A 26 0.66 8.49 -21.48
C ASN A 26 0.56 6.96 -21.53
N TYR A 27 1.21 6.26 -20.58
CA TYR A 27 1.06 4.82 -20.44
C TYR A 27 -0.39 4.41 -20.19
N VAL A 28 -1.08 5.12 -19.30
CA VAL A 28 -2.49 4.86 -18.98
C VAL A 28 -3.41 5.12 -20.18
N ASP A 29 -3.19 6.18 -20.98
CA ASP A 29 -3.94 6.44 -22.22
C ASP A 29 -3.80 5.26 -23.19
N VAL A 30 -2.58 4.76 -23.40
CA VAL A 30 -2.33 3.59 -24.27
C VAL A 30 -3.06 2.35 -23.76
N CYS A 31 -2.99 2.06 -22.46
CA CYS A 31 -3.71 0.94 -21.86
C CYS A 31 -5.23 1.07 -22.03
N ALA A 32 -5.78 2.25 -21.73
CA ALA A 32 -7.21 2.52 -21.81
C ALA A 32 -7.75 2.32 -23.24
N ARG A 33 -7.04 2.84 -24.25
CA ARG A 33 -7.42 2.68 -25.66
C ARG A 33 -7.28 1.24 -26.16
N SER A 34 -6.30 0.51 -25.66
CA SER A 34 -5.99 -0.85 -26.13
C SER A 34 -6.88 -1.92 -25.49
N PHE A 35 -7.31 -1.71 -24.25
CA PHE A 35 -7.98 -2.74 -23.44
C PHE A 35 -9.32 -2.29 -22.82
N GLY A 36 -9.69 -1.01 -22.93
CA GLY A 36 -10.91 -0.46 -22.34
C GLY A 36 -12.21 -1.03 -22.90
N ASP A 37 -12.16 -1.72 -24.03
CA ASP A 37 -13.28 -2.45 -24.61
C ASP A 37 -13.63 -3.74 -23.82
N ARG A 38 -12.68 -4.31 -23.09
CA ARG A 38 -12.81 -5.60 -22.39
C ARG A 38 -12.54 -5.52 -20.88
N VAL A 39 -11.81 -4.50 -20.43
CA VAL A 39 -11.46 -4.31 -19.01
C VAL A 39 -12.40 -3.26 -18.40
N SER A 40 -13.29 -3.72 -17.51
CA SER A 40 -14.24 -2.84 -16.81
C SER A 40 -13.72 -2.34 -15.46
N ASN A 41 -12.77 -3.04 -14.83
CA ASN A 41 -12.24 -2.69 -13.51
C ASN A 41 -10.75 -2.33 -13.64
N TRP A 42 -10.39 -1.14 -13.17
CA TRP A 42 -9.04 -0.60 -13.32
C TRP A 42 -8.45 -0.27 -11.95
N MET A 43 -7.24 -0.76 -11.70
CA MET A 43 -6.43 -0.36 -10.55
C MET A 43 -5.22 0.44 -11.05
N VAL A 44 -5.18 1.73 -10.71
CA VAL A 44 -4.20 2.66 -11.27
C VAL A 44 -2.78 2.37 -10.78
N MET A 45 -2.59 2.29 -9.46
CA MET A 45 -1.28 2.13 -8.84
C MET A 45 -1.33 1.04 -7.76
N ASN A 46 -0.33 0.15 -7.76
CA ASN A 46 -0.14 -0.87 -6.72
C ASN A 46 0.85 -0.39 -5.64
N GLU A 47 0.43 -0.42 -4.38
CA GLU A 47 1.26 -0.18 -3.20
C GLU A 47 2.29 0.99 -3.29
N PRO A 48 1.84 2.24 -3.51
CA PRO A 48 2.74 3.39 -3.57
C PRO A 48 3.74 3.50 -2.41
N SER A 49 3.30 3.20 -1.19
CA SER A 49 4.13 3.27 0.02
C SER A 49 5.30 2.29 0.00
N VAL A 50 5.09 1.09 -0.55
CA VAL A 50 6.09 0.02 -0.53
C VAL A 50 7.19 0.30 -1.53
N PHE A 51 6.88 0.50 -2.81
CA PHE A 51 7.94 0.70 -3.81
C PHE A 51 8.67 2.04 -3.65
N THR A 52 8.00 3.09 -3.15
CA THR A 52 8.69 4.37 -2.87
C THR A 52 9.56 4.28 -1.61
N GLY A 53 9.07 3.64 -0.55
CA GLY A 53 9.83 3.41 0.68
C GLY A 53 11.03 2.48 0.45
N ALA A 54 10.79 1.28 -0.10
CA ALA A 54 11.83 0.31 -0.36
C ALA A 54 12.79 0.75 -1.47
N GLY A 55 12.28 1.37 -2.54
CA GLY A 55 13.07 1.72 -3.73
C GLY A 55 13.76 3.09 -3.70
N TYR A 56 13.21 4.07 -2.99
CA TYR A 56 13.73 5.45 -2.97
C TYR A 56 14.15 5.95 -1.57
N PHE A 57 13.80 5.25 -0.49
CA PHE A 57 14.29 5.56 0.86
C PHE A 57 15.36 4.56 1.35
N LEU A 58 15.03 3.27 1.37
CA LEU A 58 15.88 2.20 1.92
C LEU A 58 16.87 1.63 0.88
N GLY A 59 16.50 1.66 -0.39
CA GLY A 59 17.26 1.08 -1.49
C GLY A 59 17.35 -0.45 -1.42
N ILE A 60 16.27 -1.10 -0.99
CA ILE A 60 16.12 -2.57 -0.93
C ILE A 60 15.48 -3.08 -2.22
N HIS A 61 14.45 -2.39 -2.72
CA HIS A 61 13.84 -2.69 -4.03
C HIS A 61 14.44 -1.81 -5.11
N ALA A 62 14.17 -2.15 -6.37
CA ALA A 62 14.46 -1.25 -7.50
C ALA A 62 13.82 0.13 -7.27
N PRO A 63 14.49 1.25 -7.62
CA PRO A 63 15.80 1.33 -8.28
C PRO A 63 17.02 1.31 -7.32
N GLY A 64 16.86 0.98 -6.04
CA GLY A 64 17.97 0.90 -5.08
C GLY A 64 18.45 2.26 -4.56
N ARG A 65 17.66 3.32 -4.71
CA ARG A 65 18.01 4.68 -4.27
C ARG A 65 17.73 4.84 -2.78
N ARG A 66 18.53 5.71 -2.15
CA ARG A 66 18.47 5.95 -0.70
C ARG A 66 18.25 7.40 -0.36
N GLY A 67 17.64 7.63 0.79
CA GLY A 67 17.61 8.93 1.44
C GLY A 67 16.30 9.72 1.26
N LEU A 68 16.08 10.61 2.22
CA LEU A 68 14.79 11.29 2.40
C LEU A 68 14.40 12.17 1.20
N SER A 69 15.33 12.84 0.53
CA SER A 69 14.98 13.68 -0.63
C SER A 69 14.42 12.87 -1.79
N ASN A 70 15.01 11.70 -2.08
CA ASN A 70 14.53 10.80 -3.13
C ASN A 70 13.13 10.30 -2.80
N TYR A 71 12.92 9.82 -1.56
CA TYR A 71 11.62 9.40 -1.07
C TYR A 71 10.54 10.49 -1.19
N LEU A 72 10.81 11.70 -0.69
CA LEU A 72 9.80 12.76 -0.67
C LEU A 72 9.41 13.24 -2.08
N LYS A 73 10.36 13.28 -3.03
CA LYS A 73 10.05 13.55 -4.45
C LYS A 73 9.20 12.44 -5.05
N ALA A 74 9.63 11.18 -4.89
CA ALA A 74 8.91 10.03 -5.41
C ALA A 74 7.50 9.90 -4.84
N LEU A 75 7.35 10.09 -3.52
CA LEU A 75 6.06 10.13 -2.85
C LEU A 75 5.13 11.15 -3.51
N HIS A 76 5.58 12.39 -3.66
CA HIS A 76 4.73 13.44 -4.20
C HIS A 76 4.33 13.17 -5.66
N HIS A 77 5.30 12.82 -6.52
CA HIS A 77 5.02 12.58 -7.93
C HIS A 77 4.20 11.32 -8.17
N VAL A 78 4.37 10.26 -7.37
CA VAL A 78 3.55 9.04 -7.46
C VAL A 78 2.10 9.33 -7.04
N THR A 79 1.88 10.13 -5.98
CA THR A 79 0.53 10.58 -5.60
C THR A 79 -0.13 11.35 -6.75
N MET A 80 0.58 12.31 -7.35
CA MET A 80 0.10 13.08 -8.50
C MET A 80 -0.19 12.19 -9.71
N ALA A 81 0.73 11.27 -10.04
CA ALA A 81 0.59 10.33 -11.14
C ALA A 81 -0.62 9.40 -10.95
N THR A 82 -0.89 8.97 -9.71
CA THR A 82 -2.05 8.13 -9.38
C THR A 82 -3.35 8.84 -9.73
N ALA A 83 -3.52 10.10 -9.32
CA ALA A 83 -4.70 10.89 -9.68
C ALA A 83 -4.75 11.23 -11.18
N ALA A 84 -3.62 11.60 -11.79
CA ALA A 84 -3.54 11.93 -13.21
C ALA A 84 -3.91 10.73 -14.11
N GLY A 85 -3.41 9.53 -13.80
CA GLY A 85 -3.79 8.30 -14.51
C GLY A 85 -5.28 7.98 -14.34
N ALA A 86 -5.82 8.17 -13.14
CA ALA A 86 -7.26 7.96 -12.90
C ALA A 86 -8.15 8.91 -13.73
N ARG A 87 -7.74 10.18 -13.90
CA ARG A 87 -8.44 11.14 -14.77
C ARG A 87 -8.41 10.70 -16.24
N VAL A 88 -7.26 10.28 -16.74
CA VAL A 88 -7.14 9.74 -18.11
C VAL A 88 -8.11 8.57 -18.32
N LEU A 89 -8.18 7.63 -17.35
CA LEU A 89 -9.14 6.53 -17.42
C LEU A 89 -10.59 7.03 -17.43
N ARG A 90 -10.96 7.97 -16.56
CA ARG A 90 -12.34 8.47 -16.49
C ARG A 90 -12.74 9.20 -17.77
N ASP A 91 -11.84 9.98 -18.35
CA ASP A 91 -12.09 10.73 -19.58
C ASP A 91 -12.33 9.80 -20.79
N LEU A 92 -11.55 8.71 -20.89
CA LEU A 92 -11.65 7.76 -22.00
C LEU A 92 -12.71 6.68 -21.79
N LEU A 93 -12.93 6.29 -20.54
CA LEU A 93 -13.77 5.16 -20.12
C LEU A 93 -14.75 5.64 -19.03
N PRO A 94 -15.75 6.48 -19.37
CA PRO A 94 -16.63 7.11 -18.37
C PRO A 94 -17.42 6.11 -17.52
N ASN A 95 -17.65 4.90 -18.04
CA ASN A 95 -18.38 3.83 -17.35
C ASN A 95 -17.47 2.80 -16.65
N ALA A 96 -16.14 2.96 -16.70
CA ALA A 96 -15.23 2.06 -16.01
C ALA A 96 -15.33 2.23 -14.49
N ASN A 97 -15.10 1.12 -13.77
CA ASN A 97 -14.93 1.10 -12.33
C ASN A 97 -13.44 1.33 -12.01
N ILE A 98 -13.10 2.53 -11.56
CA ILE A 98 -11.73 3.02 -11.41
C ILE A 98 -11.38 3.12 -9.92
N GLY A 99 -10.36 2.37 -9.51
CA GLY A 99 -9.81 2.40 -8.16
C GLY A 99 -8.29 2.43 -8.16
N THR A 100 -7.73 2.40 -6.96
CA THR A 100 -6.30 2.23 -6.71
C THR A 100 -6.11 1.41 -5.45
N THR A 101 -4.91 0.93 -5.17
CA THR A 101 -4.68 0.08 -4.01
C THR A 101 -3.47 0.46 -3.18
N PHE A 102 -3.57 0.22 -1.86
CA PHE A 102 -2.57 0.59 -0.87
C PHE A 102 -2.20 -0.59 0.02
N SER A 103 -0.90 -0.76 0.23
CA SER A 103 -0.37 -1.58 1.32
C SER A 103 -0.71 -0.92 2.63
N CYS A 104 -1.49 -1.61 3.46
CA CYS A 104 -1.92 -1.12 4.75
C CYS A 104 -1.82 -2.22 5.80
N THR A 105 -1.43 -1.83 7.01
CA THR A 105 -1.25 -2.77 8.11
C THR A 105 -1.87 -2.23 9.39
N HIS A 106 -2.36 -3.15 10.22
CA HIS A 106 -2.83 -2.80 11.54
C HIS A 106 -1.65 -2.50 12.46
N ILE A 107 -1.43 -1.21 12.78
CA ILE A 107 -0.39 -0.82 13.73
C ILE A 107 -0.92 -0.80 15.17
N GLU A 108 -0.19 -1.43 16.08
CA GLU A 108 -0.42 -1.38 17.52
C GLU A 108 0.86 -0.97 18.29
N PRO A 109 0.73 -0.22 19.38
CA PRO A 109 1.86 0.05 20.27
C PRO A 109 2.19 -1.18 21.12
N LEU A 110 3.48 -1.43 21.36
CA LEU A 110 3.94 -2.52 22.24
C LEU A 110 3.38 -2.40 23.66
N THR A 111 3.23 -1.17 24.16
CA THR A 111 2.70 -0.89 25.49
C THR A 111 1.76 0.32 25.45
N GLN A 112 0.92 0.48 26.46
CA GLN A 112 0.04 1.64 26.62
C GLN A 112 0.76 2.91 27.10
N ARG A 113 2.09 2.93 27.13
CA ARG A 113 2.85 4.13 27.49
C ARG A 113 2.64 5.20 26.41
N PRO A 114 2.46 6.48 26.77
CA PRO A 114 2.21 7.56 25.81
C PRO A 114 3.22 7.63 24.65
N LYS A 115 4.50 7.34 24.93
CA LYS A 115 5.56 7.33 23.91
C LYS A 115 5.37 6.25 22.84
N ASP A 116 4.90 5.06 23.23
CA ASP A 116 4.71 3.93 22.31
C ASP A 116 3.42 4.14 21.50
N ILE A 117 2.36 4.70 22.12
CA ILE A 117 1.14 5.13 21.41
C ILE A 117 1.47 6.20 20.35
N ALA A 118 2.26 7.22 20.71
CA ALA A 118 2.68 8.25 19.77
C ALA A 118 3.57 7.68 18.64
N ALA A 119 4.39 6.67 18.94
CA ALA A 119 5.18 5.96 17.93
C ALA A 119 4.29 5.18 16.96
N ALA A 120 3.30 4.44 17.47
CA ALA A 120 2.31 3.75 16.65
C ALA A 120 1.55 4.71 15.73
N LYS A 121 1.15 5.88 16.24
CA LYS A 121 0.50 6.92 15.42
C LYS A 121 1.39 7.39 14.26
N ARG A 122 2.69 7.61 14.49
CA ARG A 122 3.63 8.02 13.44
C ARG A 122 3.85 6.93 12.39
N VAL A 123 3.96 5.67 12.81
CA VAL A 123 4.12 4.52 11.90
C VAL A 123 2.85 4.30 11.07
N ASP A 124 1.67 4.37 11.70
CA ASP A 124 0.37 4.29 11.01
C ASP A 124 0.23 5.40 9.95
N THR A 125 0.65 6.62 10.32
CA THR A 125 0.66 7.75 9.39
C THR A 125 1.57 7.50 8.19
N LEU A 126 2.79 7.00 8.44
CA LEU A 126 3.75 6.71 7.39
C LEU A 126 3.25 5.62 6.44
N LEU A 127 2.85 4.47 6.97
CA LEU A 127 2.57 3.27 6.18
C LEU A 127 1.20 3.32 5.52
N ASN A 128 0.17 3.77 6.24
CA ASN A 128 -1.22 3.66 5.80
C ASN A 128 -1.76 4.94 5.16
N ARG A 129 -1.39 6.11 5.70
CA ARG A 129 -2.11 7.37 5.42
C ARG A 129 -1.40 8.30 4.44
N THR A 130 -0.08 8.17 4.30
CA THR A 130 0.75 9.13 3.55
C THR A 130 0.39 9.25 2.07
N PHE A 131 -0.07 8.16 1.42
CA PHE A 131 -0.56 8.20 0.04
C PHE A 131 -2.08 8.24 -0.05
N LEU A 132 -2.77 7.65 0.92
CA LEU A 132 -4.21 7.50 0.89
C LEU A 132 -4.94 8.81 1.19
N GLU A 133 -4.51 9.57 2.20
CA GLU A 133 -5.14 10.85 2.55
C GLU A 133 -5.09 11.91 1.45
N PRO A 134 -3.93 12.18 0.79
CA PRO A 134 -3.88 13.21 -0.24
C PRO A 134 -4.77 12.88 -1.43
N VAL A 135 -4.87 11.61 -1.86
CA VAL A 135 -5.75 11.26 -2.99
C VAL A 135 -7.24 11.39 -2.68
N LEU A 136 -7.59 11.34 -1.39
CA LEU A 136 -8.95 11.55 -0.90
C LEU A 136 -9.24 13.03 -0.57
N GLY A 137 -8.31 13.94 -0.85
CA GLY A 137 -8.48 15.37 -0.59
C GLY A 137 -8.29 15.78 0.87
N LEU A 138 -7.73 14.91 1.71
CA LEU A 138 -7.43 15.21 3.12
C LEU A 138 -6.06 15.88 3.31
N GLY A 139 -5.28 15.96 2.23
CA GLY A 139 -3.91 16.48 2.24
C GLY A 139 -2.90 15.50 2.85
N TYR A 140 -1.64 15.92 2.93
CA TYR A 140 -0.62 15.12 3.61
C TYR A 140 -0.76 15.24 5.15
N PRO A 141 -0.66 14.16 5.93
CA PRO A 141 -0.79 14.15 7.39
C PRO A 141 0.43 14.75 8.13
N GLN A 142 0.80 15.99 7.82
CA GLN A 142 2.01 16.65 8.35
C GLN A 142 1.95 16.91 9.85
N ALA A 143 0.76 17.03 10.43
CA ALA A 143 0.58 17.19 11.87
C ALA A 143 0.95 15.91 12.63
N ASP A 144 0.62 14.76 12.07
CA ASP A 144 0.86 13.45 12.68
C ASP A 144 2.28 12.94 12.39
N LEU A 145 2.85 13.35 11.25
CA LEU A 145 4.21 13.01 10.85
C LEU A 145 5.00 14.25 10.37
N PRO A 146 5.65 15.00 11.28
CA PRO A 146 6.28 16.29 10.97
C PRO A 146 7.36 16.27 9.89
N VAL A 147 8.01 15.13 9.64
CA VAL A 147 9.00 15.02 8.55
C VAL A 147 8.37 15.29 7.19
N LEU A 148 7.06 15.06 7.02
CA LEU A 148 6.33 15.33 5.79
C LEU A 148 6.24 16.82 5.45
N LYS A 149 6.46 17.74 6.41
CA LYS A 149 6.56 19.19 6.11
C LYS A 149 7.67 19.52 5.10
N LYS A 150 8.68 18.65 4.97
CA LYS A 150 9.73 18.78 3.96
C LYS A 150 9.22 18.53 2.53
N LEU A 151 8.03 17.95 2.34
CA LEU A 151 7.37 17.82 1.04
C LEU A 151 7.05 19.18 0.42
N ASN A 152 6.80 20.21 1.23
CA ASN A 152 6.41 21.54 0.74
C ASN A 152 7.43 22.16 -0.24
N LYS A 153 8.66 21.65 -0.29
CA LYS A 153 9.70 22.06 -1.26
C LYS A 153 9.48 21.50 -2.68
N TYR A 154 8.65 20.47 -2.81
CA TYR A 154 8.41 19.73 -4.05
C TYR A 154 6.97 19.87 -4.56
N ILE A 155 6.07 20.40 -3.72
CA ILE A 155 4.67 20.70 -4.07
C ILE A 155 4.66 22.05 -4.79
N LEU A 156 4.15 22.08 -6.02
CA LEU A 156 3.92 23.29 -6.79
C LEU A 156 2.50 23.81 -6.58
N PRO A 157 2.23 25.11 -6.83
CA PRO A 157 0.87 25.64 -6.77
C PRO A 157 -0.10 24.85 -7.67
N GLY A 158 -1.21 24.39 -7.11
CA GLY A 158 -2.23 23.61 -7.82
C GLY A 158 -2.14 22.10 -7.56
N ASP A 159 -0.98 21.60 -7.12
CA ASP A 159 -0.76 20.17 -6.86
C ASP A 159 -1.72 19.64 -5.78
N GLU A 160 -2.14 20.49 -4.85
CA GLU A 160 -3.11 20.12 -3.81
C GLU A 160 -4.48 19.69 -4.38
N ASN A 161 -4.85 20.21 -5.55
CA ASN A 161 -6.08 19.82 -6.24
C ASN A 161 -5.80 18.67 -7.21
N ASP A 162 -4.65 18.70 -7.87
CA ASP A 162 -4.25 17.71 -8.88
C ASP A 162 -3.89 16.35 -8.27
N MET A 163 -3.65 16.26 -6.97
CA MET A 163 -3.47 14.99 -6.27
C MET A 163 -4.78 14.27 -5.94
N VAL A 164 -5.94 14.92 -6.08
CA VAL A 164 -7.25 14.40 -5.62
C VAL A 164 -8.01 13.72 -6.77
N PHE A 165 -8.57 12.53 -6.51
CA PHE A 165 -9.47 11.86 -7.44
C PHE A 165 -10.58 11.09 -6.70
N ASP A 166 -11.80 11.16 -7.23
CA ASP A 166 -12.95 10.46 -6.68
C ASP A 166 -13.03 9.01 -7.20
N PHE A 167 -12.26 8.12 -6.58
CA PHE A 167 -12.23 6.70 -6.96
C PHE A 167 -13.56 5.99 -6.68
N ASP A 168 -13.96 5.07 -7.57
CA ASP A 168 -15.16 4.24 -7.40
C ASP A 168 -14.97 3.21 -6.28
N PHE A 169 -13.74 2.74 -6.09
CA PHE A 169 -13.34 1.85 -5.00
C PHE A 169 -11.92 2.12 -4.50
N ILE A 170 -11.65 1.68 -3.27
CA ILE A 170 -10.32 1.70 -2.64
C ILE A 170 -9.88 0.26 -2.38
N GLY A 171 -8.78 -0.15 -2.98
CA GLY A 171 -8.14 -1.42 -2.69
C GLY A 171 -7.24 -1.33 -1.45
N LEU A 172 -7.32 -2.31 -0.57
CA LEU A 172 -6.44 -2.45 0.58
C LEU A 172 -5.73 -3.80 0.52
N GLN A 173 -4.45 -3.81 0.88
CA GLN A 173 -3.65 -5.01 0.96
C GLN A 173 -3.13 -5.14 2.38
N CYS A 174 -3.41 -6.26 3.03
CA CYS A 174 -3.07 -6.45 4.43
C CYS A 174 -2.62 -7.88 4.68
N TYR A 175 -1.36 -8.04 5.06
CA TYR A 175 -0.74 -9.34 5.26
C TYR A 175 -0.54 -9.68 6.75
N THR A 176 -0.30 -8.65 7.56
CA THR A 176 0.07 -8.79 8.98
C THR A 176 -0.35 -7.56 9.77
N ARG A 177 -0.29 -7.64 11.10
CA ARG A 177 -0.20 -6.46 11.96
C ARG A 177 1.26 -6.11 12.24
N GLU A 178 1.46 -4.89 12.73
CA GLU A 178 2.75 -4.41 13.19
C GLU A 178 2.69 -3.94 14.64
N ILE A 179 3.59 -4.50 15.46
CA ILE A 179 3.78 -4.05 16.83
C ILE A 179 5.01 -3.15 16.89
N VAL A 180 4.84 -1.92 17.35
CA VAL A 180 5.92 -0.93 17.37
C VAL A 180 6.13 -0.32 18.75
N ARG A 181 7.34 0.15 19.02
CA ARG A 181 7.67 0.91 20.23
C ARG A 181 8.43 2.18 19.86
N SER A 182 8.41 3.16 20.75
CA SER A 182 9.23 4.36 20.62
C SER A 182 10.72 4.01 20.59
N SER A 183 11.45 4.63 19.66
CA SER A 183 12.88 4.47 19.52
C SER A 183 13.51 5.80 19.12
N PHE A 184 14.24 6.43 20.03
CA PHE A 184 14.90 7.72 19.77
C PHE A 184 15.98 7.62 18.68
N PHE A 185 16.60 6.44 18.52
CA PHE A 185 17.69 6.21 17.57
C PHE A 185 17.24 6.07 16.12
N VAL A 186 15.94 5.91 15.85
CA VAL A 186 15.43 5.76 14.47
C VAL A 186 15.06 7.15 13.92
N PRO A 187 15.80 7.67 12.92
CA PRO A 187 15.55 9.00 12.38
C PRO A 187 14.14 9.14 11.79
N TYR A 188 13.61 10.36 11.84
CA TYR A 188 12.34 10.79 11.26
C TYR A 188 11.06 10.20 11.91
N ILE A 189 11.02 8.89 12.13
CA ILE A 189 9.85 8.17 12.64
C ILE A 189 9.92 7.98 14.15
N GLY A 190 11.12 7.88 14.73
CA GLY A 190 11.28 7.72 16.18
C GLY A 190 10.58 6.47 16.74
N ALA A 191 10.52 5.40 15.94
CA ALA A 191 9.84 4.15 16.26
C ALA A 191 10.61 2.96 15.68
N THR A 192 10.50 1.80 16.30
CA THR A 192 11.03 0.53 15.77
C THR A 192 9.98 -0.56 15.90
N GLN A 193 9.96 -1.45 14.91
CA GLN A 193 9.18 -2.67 14.95
C GLN A 193 9.69 -3.62 16.06
N VAL A 194 8.77 -4.34 16.68
CA VAL A 194 9.01 -5.51 17.52
C VAL A 194 8.51 -6.73 16.76
N THR A 195 9.41 -7.30 15.97
CA THR A 195 9.20 -8.45 15.08
C THR A 195 8.42 -9.58 15.75
N ALA A 196 7.65 -10.34 14.96
CA ALA A 196 6.91 -11.52 15.43
C ALA A 196 7.81 -12.52 16.19
N ALA A 197 9.01 -12.80 15.68
CA ALA A 197 9.99 -13.67 16.33
C ALA A 197 10.35 -13.23 17.76
N LYS A 198 10.66 -11.94 17.98
CA LYS A 198 10.93 -11.38 19.32
C LYS A 198 9.73 -11.47 20.25
N ARG A 199 8.52 -11.41 19.71
CA ARG A 199 7.26 -11.56 20.47
C ARG A 199 6.87 -13.02 20.70
N LYS A 200 7.56 -13.98 20.07
CA LYS A 200 7.30 -15.43 20.17
C LYS A 200 5.87 -15.81 19.79
N VAL A 201 5.34 -15.18 18.75
CA VAL A 201 4.02 -15.48 18.14
C VAL A 201 4.20 -16.27 16.86
N LEU A 202 3.12 -16.81 16.29
CA LEU A 202 3.16 -17.50 15.00
C LEU A 202 3.49 -16.51 13.86
N PHE A 203 4.38 -16.90 12.95
CA PHE A 203 4.75 -16.10 11.79
C PHE A 203 4.97 -16.94 10.52
N THR A 204 4.90 -16.28 9.37
CA THR A 204 5.12 -16.81 8.01
C THR A 204 6.63 -16.94 7.71
N GLU A 205 7.02 -17.53 6.57
CA GLU A 205 8.44 -17.53 6.14
C GLU A 205 9.01 -16.10 6.03
N MET A 206 8.16 -15.12 5.69
CA MET A 206 8.53 -13.70 5.61
C MET A 206 8.77 -13.04 6.98
N GLY A 207 8.65 -13.78 8.09
CA GLY A 207 8.76 -13.23 9.44
C GLY A 207 7.54 -12.42 9.89
N TRP A 208 6.46 -12.45 9.12
CA TRP A 208 5.25 -11.68 9.38
C TRP A 208 4.31 -12.43 10.32
N GLU A 209 3.72 -11.73 11.28
CA GLU A 209 2.81 -12.38 12.23
C GLU A 209 1.55 -12.88 11.54
N VAL A 210 1.15 -14.11 11.84
CA VAL A 210 -0.17 -14.62 11.48
C VAL A 210 -1.19 -14.02 12.45
N TYR A 211 -1.82 -12.92 12.04
CA TYR A 211 -2.84 -12.21 12.84
C TYR A 211 -4.06 -11.82 12.00
N PRO A 212 -4.96 -12.76 11.71
CA PRO A 212 -6.17 -12.51 10.91
C PRO A 212 -7.02 -11.30 11.36
N PRO A 213 -7.17 -10.98 12.67
CA PRO A 213 -7.92 -9.80 13.10
C PRO A 213 -7.36 -8.47 12.58
N ALA A 214 -6.13 -8.43 12.05
CA ALA A 214 -5.57 -7.26 11.36
C ALA A 214 -6.52 -6.73 10.28
N ASN A 215 -7.11 -7.62 9.48
CA ASN A 215 -8.02 -7.24 8.40
C ASN A 215 -9.29 -6.55 8.93
N TYR A 216 -9.91 -7.11 9.97
CA TYR A 216 -11.07 -6.48 10.62
C TYR A 216 -10.73 -5.08 11.17
N HIS A 217 -9.62 -4.95 11.89
CA HIS A 217 -9.22 -3.67 12.46
C HIS A 217 -8.82 -2.64 11.41
N LEU A 218 -8.13 -3.08 10.34
CA LEU A 218 -7.79 -2.21 9.22
C LEU A 218 -9.06 -1.69 8.54
N LEU A 219 -10.01 -2.56 8.21
CA LEU A 219 -11.28 -2.18 7.60
C LEU A 219 -12.06 -1.18 8.47
N LYS A 220 -12.09 -1.41 9.79
CA LYS A 220 -12.73 -0.51 10.74
C LYS A 220 -12.07 0.87 10.77
N LYS A 221 -10.73 0.93 10.73
CA LYS A 221 -9.97 2.20 10.61
C LYS A 221 -10.24 2.86 9.26
N ALA A 222 -10.24 2.09 8.17
CA ALA A 222 -10.42 2.60 6.81
C ALA A 222 -11.73 3.35 6.62
N ARG A 223 -12.81 2.90 7.28
CA ARG A 223 -14.10 3.59 7.30
C ARG A 223 -14.00 5.08 7.64
N ALA A 224 -13.07 5.48 8.50
CA ALA A 224 -12.93 6.86 8.96
C ALA A 224 -12.51 7.83 7.84
N PHE A 225 -11.84 7.33 6.80
CA PHE A 225 -11.27 8.17 5.75
C PHE A 225 -11.76 7.81 4.34
N THR A 226 -12.25 6.59 4.09
CA THR A 226 -12.74 6.21 2.75
C THR A 226 -14.13 6.74 2.41
N ASN A 227 -14.77 7.52 3.29
CA ASN A 227 -16.12 8.07 3.10
C ASN A 227 -17.15 7.02 2.61
N LYS A 228 -17.11 5.81 3.20
CA LYS A 228 -17.97 4.66 2.84
C LYS A 228 -17.82 4.16 1.38
N LYS A 229 -16.76 4.54 0.66
CA LYS A 229 -16.44 3.95 -0.65
C LYS A 229 -16.35 2.43 -0.56
N LYS A 230 -16.58 1.78 -1.70
CA LYS A 230 -16.40 0.33 -1.84
C LYS A 230 -14.95 -0.01 -1.57
N ILE A 231 -14.73 -1.03 -0.74
CA ILE A 231 -13.40 -1.54 -0.41
C ILE A 231 -13.24 -2.93 -1.02
N PHE A 232 -12.10 -3.15 -1.66
CA PHE A 232 -11.64 -4.47 -2.07
C PHE A 232 -10.39 -4.82 -1.27
N LEU A 233 -10.32 -6.04 -0.75
CA LEU A 233 -9.06 -6.60 -0.28
C LEU A 233 -8.35 -7.16 -1.51
N THR A 234 -7.53 -6.33 -2.14
CA THR A 234 -6.93 -6.58 -3.46
C THR A 234 -5.75 -7.54 -3.39
N GLU A 235 -5.15 -7.71 -2.20
CA GLU A 235 -4.19 -8.76 -1.91
C GLU A 235 -4.24 -9.15 -0.43
N ASN A 236 -4.21 -10.45 -0.16
CA ASN A 236 -3.98 -11.04 1.16
C ASN A 236 -3.50 -12.47 0.97
N GLY A 237 -2.44 -12.85 1.69
CA GLY A 237 -1.79 -14.14 1.50
C GLY A 237 -0.77 -14.43 2.58
N ALA A 238 -0.16 -15.61 2.49
CA ALA A 238 0.93 -16.01 3.39
C ALA A 238 1.88 -16.98 2.69
N ALA A 239 3.18 -16.76 2.91
CA ALA A 239 4.23 -17.71 2.55
C ALA A 239 4.49 -18.66 3.72
N PHE A 240 4.41 -19.95 3.47
CA PHE A 240 4.80 -21.01 4.40
C PHE A 240 5.70 -21.99 3.65
N THR A 241 6.65 -22.63 4.33
CA THR A 241 7.38 -23.75 3.72
C THR A 241 6.41 -24.82 3.23
N GLU A 242 6.60 -25.23 1.97
CA GLU A 242 5.82 -26.28 1.33
C GLU A 242 6.68 -27.50 0.99
N THR A 243 6.01 -28.63 0.77
CA THR A 243 6.69 -29.82 0.25
C THR A 243 5.75 -30.56 -0.69
N VAL A 244 6.26 -30.90 -1.88
CA VAL A 244 5.52 -31.73 -2.84
C VAL A 244 5.64 -33.19 -2.42
N THR A 245 4.51 -33.79 -2.07
CA THR A 245 4.42 -35.23 -1.74
C THR A 245 3.49 -35.91 -2.73
N ASN A 246 4.00 -36.87 -3.49
CA ASN A 246 3.22 -37.60 -4.51
C ASN A 246 2.50 -36.67 -5.52
N GLY A 247 3.19 -35.62 -5.97
CA GLY A 247 2.64 -34.65 -6.94
C GLY A 247 1.57 -33.71 -6.37
N LYS A 248 1.44 -33.64 -5.03
CA LYS A 248 0.50 -32.74 -4.34
C LYS A 248 1.23 -31.89 -3.31
N VAL A 249 0.72 -30.68 -3.11
CA VAL A 249 1.10 -29.81 -1.98
C VAL A 249 -0.04 -29.82 -0.98
N TYR A 250 0.29 -30.01 0.30
CA TYR A 250 -0.67 -30.02 1.41
C TYR A 250 -0.47 -28.77 2.27
N ASP A 251 -0.97 -27.63 1.82
CA ASP A 251 -0.74 -26.30 2.40
C ASP A 251 -1.79 -25.91 3.46
N ILE A 252 -1.98 -26.79 4.45
CA ILE A 252 -3.00 -26.61 5.51
C ILE A 252 -2.87 -25.27 6.24
N LYS A 253 -1.63 -24.81 6.49
CA LYS A 253 -1.37 -23.52 7.15
C LYS A 253 -1.88 -22.34 6.32
N ARG A 254 -1.66 -22.35 5.00
CA ARG A 254 -2.15 -21.30 4.10
C ARG A 254 -3.67 -21.36 3.97
N THR A 255 -4.23 -22.56 3.89
CA THR A 255 -5.69 -22.78 3.89
C THR A 255 -6.34 -22.14 5.12
N HIS A 256 -5.84 -22.44 6.33
CA HIS A 256 -6.36 -21.84 7.56
C HIS A 256 -6.14 -20.32 7.60
N PHE A 257 -4.98 -19.84 7.17
CA PHE A 257 -4.72 -18.39 7.09
C PHE A 257 -5.78 -17.68 6.25
N ILE A 258 -6.10 -18.20 5.06
CA ILE A 258 -7.10 -17.59 4.16
C ILE A 258 -8.50 -17.66 4.79
N GLN A 259 -8.88 -18.82 5.37
CA GLN A 259 -10.17 -19.00 6.03
C GLN A 259 -10.35 -18.03 7.19
N ASP A 260 -9.38 -17.94 8.10
CA ASP A 260 -9.45 -17.06 9.27
C ASP A 260 -9.54 -15.58 8.84
N ASN A 261 -8.82 -15.17 7.78
CA ASN A 261 -8.92 -13.80 7.26
C ASN A 261 -10.28 -13.52 6.62
N LEU A 262 -10.84 -14.47 5.86
CA LEU A 262 -12.19 -14.37 5.30
C LEU A 262 -13.25 -14.26 6.40
N GLU A 263 -13.11 -14.95 7.53
CA GLU A 263 -14.00 -14.81 8.68
C GLU A 263 -13.96 -13.39 9.27
N GLN A 264 -12.78 -12.79 9.39
CA GLN A 264 -12.63 -11.41 9.88
C GLN A 264 -13.22 -10.39 8.91
N ILE A 265 -13.09 -10.63 7.60
CA ILE A 265 -13.71 -9.81 6.56
C ILE A 265 -15.24 -9.95 6.58
N LEU A 266 -15.75 -11.16 6.74
CA LEU A 266 -17.18 -11.42 6.85
C LEU A 266 -17.77 -10.75 8.10
N LYS A 267 -17.07 -10.83 9.23
CA LYS A 267 -17.42 -10.09 10.45
C LYS A 267 -17.50 -8.58 10.19
N ALA A 268 -16.48 -8.01 9.56
CA ALA A 268 -16.46 -6.60 9.17
C ALA A 268 -17.67 -6.24 8.28
N LYS A 269 -18.00 -7.09 7.30
CA LYS A 269 -19.15 -6.91 6.41
C LYS A 269 -20.48 -6.95 7.17
N HIS A 270 -20.65 -7.87 8.12
CA HIS A 270 -21.83 -7.93 8.99
C HIS A 270 -21.98 -6.72 9.91
N GLU A 271 -20.88 -6.05 10.29
CA GLU A 271 -20.90 -4.78 11.02
C GLU A 271 -21.11 -3.54 10.11
N GLY A 272 -21.44 -3.76 8.83
CA GLY A 272 -21.80 -2.72 7.87
C GLY A 272 -20.61 -2.03 7.19
N LEU A 273 -19.41 -2.64 7.21
CA LEU A 273 -18.28 -2.15 6.41
C LEU A 273 -18.47 -2.54 4.94
N ASN A 274 -18.22 -1.58 4.04
CA ASN A 274 -18.51 -1.69 2.60
C ASN A 274 -17.42 -2.49 1.85
N VAL A 275 -17.35 -3.80 2.13
CA VAL A 275 -16.37 -4.70 1.50
C VAL A 275 -17.04 -5.52 0.39
N ASP A 276 -16.53 -5.36 -0.83
CA ASP A 276 -17.13 -5.88 -2.06
C ASP A 276 -16.30 -6.96 -2.75
N GLY A 277 -15.07 -7.22 -2.31
CA GLY A 277 -14.31 -8.36 -2.80
C GLY A 277 -13.02 -8.64 -2.06
N TYR A 278 -12.46 -9.81 -2.34
CA TYR A 278 -11.25 -10.36 -1.74
C TYR A 278 -10.48 -11.13 -2.81
N PHE A 279 -9.18 -10.85 -2.93
CA PHE A 279 -8.27 -11.45 -3.88
C PHE A 279 -7.12 -12.10 -3.10
N VAL A 280 -6.97 -13.41 -3.27
CA VAL A 280 -5.87 -14.16 -2.66
C VAL A 280 -4.58 -13.80 -3.38
N TRP A 281 -3.59 -13.37 -2.63
CA TRP A 281 -2.20 -13.33 -3.10
C TRP A 281 -1.54 -14.67 -2.75
N SER A 282 -1.15 -15.51 -3.71
CA SER A 282 -1.18 -15.33 -5.17
C SER A 282 -1.86 -16.52 -5.86
N LEU A 283 -2.14 -16.38 -7.15
CA LEU A 283 -2.67 -17.49 -7.97
C LEU A 283 -1.66 -18.64 -8.10
N THR A 284 -0.38 -18.30 -8.22
CA THR A 284 0.76 -19.22 -8.28
C THR A 284 1.92 -18.66 -7.49
N ASP A 285 2.85 -19.52 -7.12
CA ASP A 285 4.21 -19.11 -6.78
C ASP A 285 4.76 -18.23 -7.90
N ASN A 286 5.56 -17.24 -7.52
CA ASN A 286 6.10 -16.24 -8.43
C ASN A 286 7.41 -15.68 -7.86
N PHE A 287 7.97 -14.69 -8.54
CA PHE A 287 9.17 -13.99 -8.08
C PHE A 287 8.79 -12.98 -6.97
N GLU A 288 9.03 -13.36 -5.72
CA GLU A 288 8.78 -12.59 -4.49
C GLU A 288 9.85 -11.50 -4.30
N TRP A 289 10.00 -10.63 -5.28
CA TRP A 289 10.81 -9.42 -5.24
C TRP A 289 12.24 -9.63 -4.75
N ALA A 290 12.58 -9.11 -3.56
CA ALA A 290 13.92 -9.23 -2.99
C ALA A 290 14.23 -10.64 -2.44
N GLU A 291 13.21 -11.45 -2.18
CA GLU A 291 13.34 -12.81 -1.64
C GLU A 291 13.58 -13.85 -2.75
N GLY A 292 13.23 -13.55 -4.01
CA GLY A 292 13.45 -14.45 -5.14
C GLY A 292 12.31 -15.44 -5.36
N TYR A 293 12.63 -16.71 -5.64
CA TYR A 293 11.65 -17.80 -5.83
C TYR A 293 11.65 -18.74 -4.63
#